data_AF-A0A6M2BWP8-F1
#
_entry.id   AF-A0A6M2BWP8-F1
#
_cell.length_a   1.000
_cell.length_b   1.000
_cell.length_c   1.000
_cell.angle_alpha   90.00
_cell.angle_beta   90.00
_cell.angle_gamma   90.00
#
_symmetry.space_group_name_H-M   'P 1'
#
loop_
_entity.id
_entity.type
_entity.pdbx_description
1 polymer ?
#
loop_
_entity_poly.entity_id
_entity_poly.type
_entity_poly.pdbx_seq_one_letter_code
_entity_poly.pdbx_strand_id
1 'polypeptide(L)'
;MLQVFITALSCTAIEFFETLAIAYALARAGYRREAIFGTLLGQSLIVVTALLSPWPAAFVPLPWLRALAALLLLGTGAYWSWKSWRRLRARQRPRWVEQPLDKIGVTAVASDRISPFVLLVMAKSSAVEALEVLIVVAPLALAAHAWPAALSGMLLAVLMVGALAVLLHGRLKAIPEVRLKLATGVLLMLIGLWWLVELVAA
;
A
#
# COMPACT_ATOMS: atom_id res chain seq x y z
N MET A 1 -2.63 -20.71 14.81
CA MET A 1 -1.59 -19.79 15.31
C MET A 1 -0.60 -19.37 14.23
N LEU A 2 0.16 -20.30 13.62
CA LEU A 2 1.14 -19.96 12.57
C LEU A 2 0.54 -19.25 11.34
N GLN A 3 -0.63 -19.70 10.86
CA GLN A 3 -1.31 -19.06 9.73
C GLN A 3 -1.65 -17.59 10.01
N VAL A 4 -2.25 -17.28 11.17
CA VAL A 4 -2.57 -15.91 11.59
C VAL A 4 -1.31 -15.04 11.66
N PHE A 5 -0.23 -15.59 12.23
CA PHE A 5 1.06 -14.90 12.27
C PHE A 5 1.59 -14.57 10.88
N ILE A 6 1.63 -15.55 9.96
CA ILE A 6 2.15 -15.36 8.60
C ILE A 6 1.28 -14.38 7.81
N THR A 7 -0.05 -14.45 7.95
CA THR A 7 -0.95 -13.51 7.27
C THR A 7 -0.77 -12.10 7.80
N ALA A 8 -0.70 -11.93 9.12
CA ALA A 8 -0.43 -10.63 9.74
C ALA A 8 0.93 -10.07 9.31
N LEU A 9 1.98 -10.90 9.34
CA LEU A 9 3.31 -10.53 8.88
C LEU A 9 3.31 -10.08 7.42
N SER A 10 2.70 -10.86 6.53
CA SER A 10 2.75 -10.61 5.08
C SER A 10 1.91 -9.39 4.69
N CYS A 11 0.67 -9.30 5.20
CA CYS A 11 -0.21 -8.16 4.93
C CYS A 11 0.39 -6.87 5.49
N THR A 12 0.78 -6.85 6.77
CA THR A 12 1.39 -5.64 7.35
C THR A 12 2.70 -5.27 6.68
N ALA A 13 3.50 -6.24 6.21
CA ALA A 13 4.73 -5.93 5.49
C ALA A 13 4.47 -5.19 4.17
N ILE A 14 3.43 -5.57 3.44
CA ILE A 14 3.04 -4.93 2.17
C ILE A 14 2.52 -3.52 2.46
N GLU A 15 1.49 -3.37 3.30
CA GLU A 15 0.84 -2.07 3.51
C GLU A 15 1.76 -1.06 4.23
N PHE A 16 2.61 -1.56 5.14
CA PHE A 16 3.61 -0.70 5.77
C PHE A 16 4.71 -0.28 4.78
N PHE A 17 5.09 -1.15 3.83
CA PHE A 17 6.00 -0.76 2.76
C PHE A 17 5.42 0.36 1.90
N GLU A 18 4.14 0.31 1.55
CA GLU A 18 3.46 1.38 0.79
C GLU A 18 3.44 2.69 1.58
N THR A 19 3.01 2.64 2.84
CA THR A 19 3.04 3.79 3.75
C THR A 19 4.44 4.42 3.82
N LEU A 20 5.46 3.58 3.98
CA LEU A 20 6.85 4.00 4.11
C LEU A 20 7.38 4.60 2.80
N ALA A 21 7.00 4.05 1.65
CA ALA A 21 7.39 4.58 0.34
C ALA A 21 6.84 5.99 0.11
N ILE A 22 5.59 6.26 0.50
CA ILE A 22 4.98 7.59 0.40
C ILE A 22 5.64 8.55 1.41
N ALA A 23 5.79 8.14 2.66
CA ALA A 23 6.46 8.94 3.70
C ALA A 23 7.89 9.32 3.28
N TYR A 24 8.61 8.36 2.69
CA TYR A 24 9.96 8.57 2.18
C TYR A 24 10.00 9.56 1.00
N ALA A 25 9.05 9.47 0.06
CA ALA A 25 8.95 10.40 -1.06
C ALA A 25 8.71 11.85 -0.58
N LEU A 26 7.83 12.04 0.40
CA LEU A 26 7.56 13.34 1.02
C LEU A 26 8.78 13.86 1.78
N ALA A 27 9.43 13.01 2.58
CA ALA A 27 10.64 13.36 3.32
C ALA A 27 11.79 13.81 2.40
N ARG A 28 11.93 13.17 1.24
CA ARG A 28 12.91 13.52 0.19
C ARG A 28 12.64 14.85 -0.49
N ALA A 29 11.39 15.30 -0.48
CA ALA A 29 11.00 16.59 -1.04
C ALA A 29 10.99 17.74 -0.02
N GLY A 30 11.42 17.48 1.22
CA GLY A 30 11.51 18.49 2.28
C GLY A 30 10.40 18.42 3.32
N TYR A 31 9.35 17.63 3.10
CA TYR A 31 8.18 17.52 3.99
C TYR A 31 8.34 16.42 5.04
N ARG A 32 9.45 16.44 5.79
CA ARG A 32 9.76 15.39 6.78
C ARG A 32 8.78 15.37 7.95
N ARG A 33 8.32 16.55 8.40
CA ARG A 33 7.39 16.67 9.53
C ARG A 33 6.02 16.13 9.13
N GLU A 34 5.54 16.49 7.95
CA GLU A 34 4.27 16.02 7.38
C GLU A 34 4.29 14.52 7.11
N ALA A 35 5.43 13.99 6.64
CA ALA A 35 5.59 12.55 6.48
C ALA A 35 5.36 11.80 7.79
N ILE A 36 6.00 12.25 8.89
CA ILE A 36 5.89 11.60 10.20
C ILE A 36 4.50 11.84 10.81
N PHE A 37 4.07 13.10 10.95
CA PHE A 37 2.80 13.43 11.59
C PHE A 37 1.61 12.93 10.79
N GLY A 38 1.67 12.95 9.46
CA GLY A 38 0.62 12.40 8.59
C GLY A 38 0.49 10.90 8.77
N THR A 39 1.62 10.17 8.80
CA THR A 39 1.62 8.72 9.07
C THR A 39 0.98 8.40 10.42
N LEU A 40 1.45 9.07 11.49
CA LEU A 40 0.95 8.84 12.83
C LEU A 40 -0.53 9.19 12.96
N LEU A 41 -0.98 10.29 12.36
CA LEU A 41 -2.38 10.71 12.38
C LEU A 41 -3.26 9.71 11.64
N GLY A 42 -2.84 9.26 10.45
CA GLY A 42 -3.59 8.27 9.67
C GLY A 42 -3.73 6.93 10.39
N GLN A 43 -2.63 6.39 10.94
CA GLN A 43 -2.66 5.15 11.71
C GLN A 43 -3.50 5.29 12.99
N SER A 44 -3.31 6.37 13.74
CA SER A 44 -4.05 6.61 14.98
C SER A 44 -5.55 6.74 14.72
N LEU A 45 -5.94 7.39 13.63
CA LEU A 45 -7.34 7.51 13.23
C LEU A 45 -7.97 6.12 13.06
N ILE A 46 -7.33 5.22 12.30
CA ILE A 46 -7.87 3.87 12.08
C ILE A 46 -7.88 3.06 13.37
N VAL A 47 -6.83 3.12 14.20
CA VAL A 47 -6.79 2.42 15.49
C VAL A 47 -7.92 2.91 16.40
N VAL A 48 -8.12 4.22 16.51
CA VAL A 48 -9.20 4.80 17.32
C VAL A 48 -10.56 4.37 16.77
N THR A 49 -10.78 4.46 15.45
CA THR A 49 -12.03 4.00 14.83
C THR A 49 -12.26 2.50 15.08
N ALA A 50 -11.23 1.66 14.99
CA ALA A 50 -11.33 0.22 15.24
C ALA A 50 -11.70 -0.12 16.69
N LEU A 51 -11.23 0.67 17.65
CA LEU A 51 -11.52 0.48 19.08
C LEU A 51 -12.93 0.98 19.45
N LEU A 52 -13.40 2.04 18.79
CA LEU A 52 -14.71 2.66 19.08
C LEU A 52 -15.86 2.02 18.29
N SER A 53 -15.58 1.43 17.13
CA SER A 53 -16.61 0.89 16.25
C SER A 53 -16.88 -0.59 16.58
N PRO A 54 -18.14 -1.00 16.83
CA PRO A 54 -18.49 -2.40 16.78
C PRO A 54 -18.24 -2.90 15.35
N TRP A 55 -17.38 -3.91 15.21
CA TRP A 55 -17.01 -4.50 13.93
C TRP A 55 -18.27 -4.78 13.10
N PRO A 56 -18.45 -4.12 11.95
CA PRO A 56 -19.67 -4.29 11.19
C PRO A 56 -19.73 -5.73 10.70
N ALA A 57 -20.75 -6.47 11.15
CA ALA A 57 -21.22 -7.70 10.52
C ALA A 57 -21.93 -7.36 9.19
N ALA A 58 -21.32 -6.51 8.36
CA ALA A 58 -21.87 -6.10 7.10
C ALA A 58 -21.72 -7.24 6.11
N PHE A 59 -22.85 -7.86 5.76
CA PHE A 59 -22.97 -8.81 4.66
C PHE A 59 -22.72 -8.08 3.34
N VAL A 60 -21.45 -7.88 2.97
CA VAL A 60 -21.11 -7.54 1.60
C VAL A 60 -21.21 -8.82 0.78
N PRO A 61 -22.09 -8.91 -0.24
CA PRO A 61 -22.19 -10.14 -1.00
C PRO A 61 -20.87 -10.41 -1.72
N LEU A 62 -20.26 -11.55 -1.39
CA LEU A 62 -18.98 -12.01 -1.92
C LEU A 62 -18.89 -11.94 -3.47
N PRO A 63 -19.94 -12.28 -4.25
CA PRO A 63 -19.86 -12.21 -5.71
C PRO A 63 -19.61 -10.78 -6.23
N TRP A 64 -20.28 -9.78 -5.64
CA TRP A 64 -20.12 -8.38 -6.06
C TRP A 64 -18.74 -7.84 -5.72
N LEU A 65 -18.23 -8.16 -4.52
CA LEU A 65 -16.89 -7.75 -4.11
C LEU A 65 -15.82 -8.40 -4.99
N ARG A 66 -15.99 -9.70 -5.30
CA ARG A 66 -15.10 -10.43 -6.19
C ARG A 66 -15.13 -9.88 -7.61
N ALA A 67 -16.31 -9.57 -8.16
CA ALA A 67 -16.44 -9.01 -9.50
C ALA A 67 -15.79 -7.63 -9.58
N LEU A 68 -16.05 -6.77 -8.59
CA LEU A 68 -15.42 -5.45 -8.48
C LEU A 68 -13.89 -5.58 -8.42
N ALA A 69 -13.37 -6.43 -7.54
CA ALA A 69 -11.93 -6.66 -7.41
C ALA A 69 -11.32 -7.18 -8.72
N ALA A 70 -11.96 -8.13 -9.39
CA ALA A 70 -11.50 -8.66 -10.68
C ALA A 70 -11.42 -7.57 -11.76
N LEU A 71 -12.44 -6.70 -11.85
CA LEU A 71 -12.46 -5.56 -12.78
C LEU A 71 -11.36 -4.53 -12.45
N LEU A 72 -11.16 -4.23 -11.17
CA LEU A 72 -10.09 -3.32 -10.72
C LEU A 72 -8.70 -3.86 -11.04
N LEU A 73 -8.47 -5.16 -10.82
CA LEU A 73 -7.22 -5.85 -11.13
C LEU A 73 -6.93 -5.83 -12.64
N LEU A 74 -7.94 -6.10 -13.46
CA LEU A 74 -7.82 -6.06 -14.93
C LEU A 74 -7.56 -4.64 -15.43
N GLY A 75 -8.34 -3.66 -14.97
CA GLY A 75 -8.20 -2.27 -15.38
C GLY A 75 -6.83 -1.69 -15.00
N THR A 76 -6.42 -1.90 -13.74
CA THR A 76 -5.12 -1.43 -13.25
C THR A 76 -3.96 -2.16 -13.93
N GLY A 77 -4.08 -3.48 -14.08
CA GLY A 77 -3.08 -4.31 -14.75
C GLY A 77 -2.90 -3.93 -16.22
N ALA A 78 -3.98 -3.68 -16.95
CA ALA A 78 -3.95 -3.21 -18.33
C ALA A 78 -3.33 -1.81 -18.44
N TYR A 79 -3.72 -0.88 -17.56
CA TYR A 79 -3.16 0.47 -17.53
C TYR A 79 -1.64 0.45 -17.27
N TRP A 80 -1.18 -0.32 -16.27
CA TRP A 80 0.25 -0.43 -15.95
C TRP A 80 1.04 -1.11 -17.05
N SER A 81 0.50 -2.19 -17.62
CA SER A 81 1.15 -2.94 -18.70
C SER A 81 1.28 -2.09 -19.95
N TRP A 82 0.20 -1.42 -20.37
CA TRP A 82 0.20 -0.53 -21.52
C TRP A 82 1.20 0.62 -21.36
N LYS A 83 1.17 1.30 -20.21
CA LYS A 83 2.08 2.41 -19.90
C LYS A 83 3.53 1.97 -19.87
N SER A 84 3.82 0.80 -19.27
CA SER A 84 5.18 0.27 -19.17
C SER A 84 5.70 -0.17 -20.53
N TRP A 85 4.86 -0.84 -21.32
CA TRP A 85 5.16 -1.21 -22.70
C TRP A 85 5.50 -0.01 -23.59
N ARG A 86 4.71 1.07 -23.51
CA ARG A 86 5.00 2.33 -24.23
C ARG A 86 6.35 2.93 -23.83
N ARG A 87 6.71 2.89 -22.54
CA ARG A 87 7.99 3.41 -22.04
C ARG A 87 9.19 2.56 -22.45
N LEU A 88 9.05 1.22 -22.46
CA LEU A 88 10.09 0.32 -22.93
C LEU A 88 10.39 0.55 -24.42
N ARG A 89 9.35 0.70 -25.25
CA ARG A 89 9.51 1.03 -26.67
C ARG A 89 10.20 2.38 -26.88
N ALA A 90 9.87 3.37 -26.07
CA ALA A 90 10.46 4.71 -26.16
C ALA A 90 11.83 4.85 -25.46
N ARG A 91 12.39 3.78 -24.86
CA ARG A 91 13.63 3.79 -24.05
C ARG A 91 13.66 4.91 -22.98
N GLN A 92 12.50 5.29 -22.44
CA GLN A 92 12.39 6.38 -21.46
C GLN A 92 12.76 5.91 -20.05
N ARG A 93 13.50 6.75 -19.31
CA ARG A 93 13.79 6.52 -17.89
C ARG A 93 12.57 6.82 -17.01
N PRO A 94 12.48 6.21 -15.80
CA PRO A 94 11.36 6.48 -14.90
C PRO A 94 11.40 7.90 -14.33
N ARG A 95 10.30 8.63 -14.45
CA ARG A 95 10.18 10.05 -14.03
C ARG A 95 10.45 10.30 -12.54
N TRP A 96 10.23 9.34 -11.64
CA TRP A 96 10.49 9.60 -10.20
C TRP A 96 11.96 9.86 -9.93
N VAL A 97 12.86 9.36 -10.78
CA VAL A 97 14.32 9.43 -10.56
C VAL A 97 14.78 10.87 -10.67
N GLU A 98 14.15 11.62 -11.57
CA GLU A 98 14.48 13.02 -11.83
C GLU A 98 13.59 13.95 -11.01
N GLN A 99 12.28 13.68 -10.93
CA GLN A 99 11.30 14.59 -10.30
C GLN A 99 10.14 13.82 -9.64
N PRO A 100 10.28 13.38 -8.37
CA PRO A 100 9.31 12.50 -7.72
C PRO A 100 7.94 13.14 -7.40
N LEU A 101 7.85 14.47 -7.25
CA LEU A 101 6.62 15.15 -6.80
C LEU A 101 5.95 16.09 -7.82
N ASP A 102 6.52 16.23 -9.01
CA ASP A 102 6.07 17.20 -10.01
C ASP A 102 4.60 17.00 -10.43
N LYS A 103 4.12 15.75 -10.36
CA LYS A 103 2.72 15.40 -10.66
C LYS A 103 1.70 15.84 -9.62
N ILE A 104 2.13 16.09 -8.38
CA ILE A 104 1.25 16.42 -7.25
C ILE A 104 1.20 17.95 -7.06
N GLY A 105 1.94 18.72 -7.87
CA GLY A 105 2.05 20.18 -7.71
C GLY A 105 2.79 20.60 -6.44
N VAL A 106 3.48 19.67 -5.78
CA VAL A 106 4.27 19.93 -4.58
C VAL A 106 5.66 20.37 -5.03
N THR A 107 5.87 21.69 -5.05
CA THR A 107 7.19 22.27 -5.31
C THR A 107 8.08 22.11 -4.08
N ALA A 108 9.34 21.70 -4.28
CA ALA A 108 10.30 21.48 -3.21
C ALA A 108 10.83 22.80 -2.60
N VAL A 109 9.92 23.68 -2.19
CA VAL A 109 10.26 24.88 -1.43
C VAL A 109 10.22 24.48 0.04
N ALA A 110 11.38 24.44 0.68
CA ALA A 110 11.49 24.22 2.12
C ALA A 110 10.70 25.31 2.86
N SER A 111 9.49 24.99 3.27
CA SER A 111 8.70 25.81 4.18
C SER A 111 8.97 25.32 5.59
N ASP A 112 9.34 26.22 6.49
CA ASP A 112 9.52 25.91 7.92
C ASP A 112 8.17 25.59 8.61
N ARG A 113 7.06 25.91 7.94
CA ARG A 113 5.69 25.66 8.37
C ARG A 113 5.15 24.37 7.78
N ILE A 114 4.46 23.60 8.62
CA ILE A 114 3.71 22.40 8.24
C ILE A 114 2.67 22.78 7.17
N SER A 115 2.72 22.10 6.03
CA SER A 115 1.70 22.22 4.98
C SER A 115 0.48 21.37 5.33
N PRO A 116 -0.70 21.96 5.60
CA PRO A 116 -1.92 21.21 5.93
C PRO A 116 -2.35 20.29 4.79
N PHE A 117 -2.11 20.71 3.54
CA PHE A 117 -2.43 19.92 2.36
C PHE A 117 -1.57 18.65 2.29
N VAL A 118 -0.25 18.77 2.43
CA VAL A 118 0.67 17.61 2.39
C VAL A 118 0.42 16.69 3.58
N LEU A 119 0.16 17.26 4.76
CA LEU A 119 -0.22 16.51 5.94
C LEU A 119 -1.50 15.68 5.71
N LEU A 120 -2.55 16.30 5.15
CA LEU A 120 -3.83 15.63 4.87
C LEU A 120 -3.66 14.52 3.82
N VAL A 121 -2.88 14.77 2.76
CA VAL A 121 -2.58 13.76 1.74
C VAL A 121 -1.88 12.56 2.38
N MET A 122 -0.86 12.79 3.19
CA MET A 122 -0.13 11.72 3.86
C MET A 122 -1.01 10.96 4.87
N ALA A 123 -1.81 11.69 5.66
CA ALA A 123 -2.71 11.09 6.64
C ALA A 123 -3.77 10.21 5.97
N LYS A 124 -4.39 10.68 4.89
CA LYS A 124 -5.35 9.92 4.11
C LYS A 124 -4.71 8.66 3.53
N SER A 125 -3.52 8.77 2.93
CA SER A 125 -2.79 7.62 2.40
C SER A 125 -2.49 6.60 3.51
N SER A 126 -1.88 7.02 4.61
CA SER A 126 -1.55 6.12 5.72
C SER A 126 -2.79 5.51 6.39
N ALA A 127 -3.92 6.22 6.42
CA ALA A 127 -5.17 5.69 6.95
C ALA A 127 -5.72 4.58 6.05
N VAL A 128 -5.61 4.69 4.73
CA VAL A 128 -6.03 3.61 3.82
C VAL A 128 -5.18 2.35 4.06
N GLU A 129 -3.86 2.49 4.11
CA GLU A 129 -2.98 1.33 4.35
C GLU A 129 -3.26 0.66 5.72
N ALA A 130 -3.46 1.47 6.77
CA ALA A 130 -3.80 0.96 8.09
C ALA A 130 -5.18 0.27 8.12
N LEU A 131 -6.14 0.78 7.35
CA LEU A 131 -7.46 0.18 7.20
C LEU A 131 -7.38 -1.18 6.49
N GLU A 132 -6.54 -1.33 5.48
CA GLU A 132 -6.34 -2.61 4.79
C GLU A 132 -5.75 -3.68 5.72
N VAL A 133 -4.72 -3.32 6.51
CA VAL A 133 -4.20 -4.19 7.57
C VAL A 133 -5.31 -4.57 8.56
N LEU A 134 -6.13 -3.61 8.98
CA LEU A 134 -7.22 -3.85 9.92
C LEU A 134 -8.26 -4.83 9.34
N ILE A 135 -8.70 -4.63 8.10
CA ILE A 135 -9.72 -5.47 7.44
C ILE A 135 -9.22 -6.90 7.23
N VAL A 136 -7.93 -7.11 6.98
CA VAL A 136 -7.39 -8.46 6.76
C VAL A 136 -7.05 -9.15 8.08
N VAL A 137 -6.28 -8.49 8.96
CA VAL A 137 -5.65 -9.15 10.11
C VAL A 137 -6.62 -9.39 11.25
N ALA A 138 -7.49 -8.43 11.54
CA ALA A 138 -8.32 -8.52 12.73
C ALA A 138 -9.46 -9.55 12.63
N PRO A 139 -10.17 -9.74 11.49
CA PRO A 139 -11.12 -10.84 11.38
C PRO A 139 -10.48 -12.22 11.58
N LEU A 140 -9.26 -12.41 11.07
CA LEU A 140 -8.50 -13.65 11.27
C LEU A 140 -8.08 -13.82 12.73
N ALA A 141 -7.60 -12.76 13.37
CA ALA A 141 -7.22 -12.77 14.78
C ALA A 141 -8.42 -13.07 15.69
N LEU A 142 -9.59 -12.49 15.38
CA LEU A 142 -10.86 -12.72 16.09
C LEU A 142 -11.35 -14.16 15.88
N ALA A 143 -11.48 -14.61 14.64
CA ALA A 143 -12.01 -15.94 14.31
C ALA A 143 -11.16 -17.08 14.88
N ALA A 144 -9.84 -16.89 14.95
CA ALA A 144 -8.91 -17.90 15.49
C ALA A 144 -8.54 -17.67 16.97
N HIS A 145 -9.10 -16.65 17.64
CA HIS A 145 -8.73 -16.22 18.99
C HIS A 145 -7.21 -16.08 19.19
N ALA A 146 -6.53 -15.51 18.20
CA ALA A 146 -5.08 -15.57 18.03
C ALA A 146 -4.40 -14.19 18.02
N TRP A 147 -4.90 -13.24 18.81
CA TRP A 147 -4.36 -11.88 18.91
C TRP A 147 -2.85 -11.80 19.19
N PRO A 148 -2.25 -12.59 20.10
CA PRO A 148 -0.81 -12.55 20.31
C PRO A 148 0.00 -12.91 19.05
N ALA A 149 -0.49 -13.87 18.26
CA ALA A 149 0.14 -14.26 17.00
C ALA A 149 -0.02 -13.17 15.92
N ALA A 150 -1.19 -12.54 15.84
CA ALA A 150 -1.42 -11.42 14.92
C ALA A 150 -0.51 -10.23 15.24
N LEU A 151 -0.51 -9.78 16.51
CA LEU A 151 0.27 -8.62 16.96
C LEU A 151 1.78 -8.84 16.82
N SER A 152 2.27 -10.04 17.13
CA SER A 152 3.69 -10.37 16.93
C SER A 152 4.08 -10.40 15.44
N GLY A 153 3.21 -10.88 14.56
CA GLY A 153 3.40 -10.81 13.11
C GLY A 153 3.46 -9.38 12.59
N MET A 154 2.52 -8.53 13.01
CA MET A 154 2.50 -7.10 12.68
C MET A 154 3.76 -6.38 13.15
N LEU A 155 4.18 -6.62 14.40
CA LEU A 155 5.38 -6.01 14.97
C LEU A 155 6.63 -6.42 14.17
N LEU A 156 6.78 -7.70 13.87
CA LEU A 156 7.90 -8.20 13.08
C LEU A 156 7.89 -7.59 11.67
N ALA A 157 6.73 -7.43 11.04
CA ALA A 157 6.61 -6.79 9.73
C ALA A 157 7.16 -5.36 9.75
N VAL A 158 6.72 -4.54 10.71
CA VAL A 158 7.15 -3.15 10.87
C VAL A 158 8.66 -3.07 11.07
N LEU A 159 9.21 -3.90 11.96
CA LEU A 159 10.65 -3.93 12.23
C LEU A 159 11.45 -4.38 11.00
N MET A 160 11.02 -5.47 10.35
CA MET A 160 11.71 -6.05 9.19
C MET A 160 11.70 -5.08 8.00
N VAL A 161 10.54 -4.53 7.64
CA VAL A 161 10.39 -3.61 6.52
C VAL A 161 11.07 -2.27 6.81
N GLY A 162 10.96 -1.77 8.04
CA GLY A 162 11.69 -0.57 8.47
C GLY A 162 13.20 -0.73 8.35
N ALA A 163 13.75 -1.86 8.81
CA ALA A 163 15.16 -2.18 8.67
C ALA A 163 15.58 -2.31 7.20
N LEU A 164 14.80 -3.04 6.39
CA LEU A 164 15.06 -3.20 4.96
C LEU A 164 15.07 -1.86 4.22
N ALA A 165 14.16 -0.95 4.55
CA ALA A 165 14.12 0.37 3.93
C ALA A 165 15.38 1.19 4.21
N VAL A 166 15.90 1.14 5.44
CA VAL A 166 17.17 1.81 5.80
C VAL A 166 18.35 1.16 5.07
N LEU A 167 18.43 -0.17 5.08
CA LEU A 167 19.53 -0.92 4.47
C LEU A 167 19.58 -0.79 2.94
N LEU A 168 18.42 -0.77 2.28
CA LEU A 168 18.31 -0.81 0.81
C LEU A 168 18.12 0.56 0.16
N HIS A 169 17.98 1.63 0.94
CA HIS A 169 17.75 3.01 0.47
C HIS A 169 18.62 3.40 -0.75
N GLY A 170 19.92 3.10 -0.72
CA GLY A 170 20.85 3.41 -1.82
C GLY A 170 20.74 2.50 -3.04
N ARG A 171 20.27 1.26 -2.87
CA ARG A 171 20.21 0.23 -3.93
C ARG A 171 18.92 0.28 -4.75
N LEU A 172 17.86 0.92 -4.24
CA LEU A 172 16.56 1.03 -4.94
C LEU A 172 16.67 1.72 -6.32
N LYS A 173 17.68 2.56 -6.55
CA LYS A 173 17.93 3.20 -7.86
C LYS A 173 18.31 2.21 -8.97
N ALA A 174 18.78 1.01 -8.62
CA ALA A 174 19.20 -0.01 -9.57
C ALA A 174 18.04 -0.90 -10.04
N ILE A 175 16.86 -0.81 -9.43
CA ILE A 175 15.72 -1.66 -9.75
C ILE A 175 15.12 -1.24 -11.11
N PRO A 176 14.94 -2.17 -12.07
CA PRO A 176 14.35 -1.86 -13.37
C PRO A 176 12.83 -1.63 -13.26
N GLU A 177 12.43 -0.47 -12.74
CA GLU A 177 11.04 -0.10 -12.41
C GLU A 177 10.05 -0.39 -13.55
N VAL A 178 10.42 -0.05 -14.80
CA VAL A 178 9.52 -0.23 -15.95
C VAL A 178 9.24 -1.71 -16.21
N ARG A 179 10.26 -2.58 -16.03
CA ARG A 179 10.08 -4.03 -16.20
C ARG A 179 9.29 -4.62 -15.05
N LEU A 180 9.55 -4.16 -13.82
CA LEU A 180 8.78 -4.58 -12.64
C LEU A 180 7.30 -4.22 -12.79
N LYS A 181 6.99 -2.97 -13.16
CA LYS A 181 5.59 -2.53 -13.39
C LYS A 181 4.90 -3.28 -14.52
N LEU A 182 5.63 -3.67 -15.57
CA LEU A 182 5.08 -4.52 -16.63
C LEU A 182 4.76 -5.92 -16.09
N ALA A 183 5.71 -6.55 -15.38
CA ALA A 183 5.51 -7.88 -14.81
C ALA A 183 4.34 -7.90 -13.82
N THR A 184 4.30 -6.94 -12.88
CA THR A 184 3.19 -6.78 -11.94
C THR A 184 1.88 -6.50 -12.67
N GLY A 185 1.89 -5.63 -13.69
CA GLY A 185 0.69 -5.36 -14.49
C GLY A 185 0.13 -6.61 -15.17
N VAL A 186 1.00 -7.48 -15.71
CA VAL A 186 0.59 -8.78 -16.29
C VAL A 186 0.04 -9.71 -15.22
N LEU A 187 0.70 -9.82 -14.07
CA LEU A 187 0.23 -10.65 -12.95
C LEU A 187 -1.15 -10.20 -12.45
N LEU A 188 -1.39 -8.89 -12.30
CA LEU A 188 -2.69 -8.35 -11.91
C LEU A 188 -3.79 -8.72 -12.93
N MET A 189 -3.49 -8.62 -14.23
CA MET A 189 -4.45 -9.04 -15.26
C MET A 189 -4.75 -10.54 -15.21
N LEU A 190 -3.74 -11.37 -14.99
CA LEU A 190 -3.92 -12.83 -14.88
C LEU A 190 -4.79 -13.21 -13.68
N ILE A 191 -4.54 -12.60 -12.51
CA ILE A 191 -5.34 -12.83 -11.30
C ILE A 191 -6.77 -12.32 -11.49
N GLY A 192 -6.94 -11.13 -12.07
CA GLY A 192 -8.26 -10.57 -12.36
C GLY A 192 -9.05 -11.42 -13.35
N LEU A 193 -8.40 -11.93 -14.40
CA LEU A 193 -9.03 -12.84 -15.37
C LEU A 193 -9.44 -14.16 -14.70
N TRP A 194 -8.58 -14.73 -13.86
CA TRP A 194 -8.88 -15.95 -13.13
C TRP A 194 -10.13 -15.80 -12.25
N TRP A 195 -10.27 -14.67 -11.54
CA TRP A 195 -11.46 -14.40 -10.73
C TRP A 195 -12.73 -14.19 -11.55
N LEU A 196 -12.65 -13.57 -12.73
CA LEU A 196 -13.82 -13.46 -13.63
C LEU A 196 -14.25 -14.83 -14.14
N VAL A 197 -13.30 -15.70 -14.50
CA VAL A 197 -13.60 -17.05 -14.98
C VAL A 197 -14.31 -17.85 -13.90
N GLU A 198 -13.81 -17.80 -12.66
CA GLU A 198 -14.42 -18.52 -11.54
C GLU A 198 -15.82 -17.98 -11.19
N LEU A 199 -16.06 -16.67 -11.35
CA LEU A 199 -17.39 -16.07 -11.16
C LEU A 199 -18.43 -16.52 -12.18
N VAL A 200 -18.02 -16.76 -13.43
CA VAL A 200 -18.92 -17.23 -14.49
C VAL A 200 -19.11 -18.74 -14.44
N ALA A 201 -18.13 -19.47 -13.88
CA ALA A 201 -18.16 -20.92 -13.73
C ALA A 201 -18.87 -21.41 -12.45
N ALA A 202 -19.20 -20.50 -11.52
CA ALA A 202 -19.90 -20.76 -10.26
C ALA A 202 -21.40 -20.49 -10.37
#